data_AF-A0A1F9TDC6-F1
#
_entry.id   AF-A0A1F9TDC6-F1
#
_cell.length_a   1.000
_cell.length_b   1.000
_cell.length_c   1.000
_cell.angle_alpha   90.00
_cell.angle_beta   90.00
_cell.angle_gamma   90.00
#
_symmetry.space_group_name_H-M   'P 1'
#
loop_
_entity.id
_entity.type
_entity.pdbx_description
1 polymer ?
#
loop_
_entity_poly.entity_id
_entity_poly.type
_entity_poly.pdbx_seq_one_letter_code
_entity_poly.pdbx_strand_id
1 'polypeptide(L)'
;MKTSKIKFLLLSAALALAACGGNKAVHGPEHKSQALAKIYYVNPEPFRSLRFAPPPAPGSLEQQADLSGVLAWQNKRTEGDCAKAKRTADEDYDAFWGGKSPFPEPPPAELKEFFVRLAGDLEASLEKMKKRYQRPRPFMAYAEAQPCIKKPKSFSYPSGHTLFARVYAAVLADLVPERKAEFSAKADEISLDRVIGGVHYPADVAAGKAFGDIYFAELQKSEAYRKDIEKLRALLAK
;
A
#
# COMPACT_ATOMS: atom_id res chain seq x y z
N MET A 1 20.51 47.45 58.27
CA MET A 1 19.33 46.86 58.97
C MET A 1 18.48 46.07 57.98
N LYS A 2 18.61 44.75 57.95
CA LYS A 2 17.54 43.71 57.90
C LYS A 2 18.21 42.38 57.55
N THR A 3 18.01 41.44 58.44
CA THR A 3 18.56 40.09 58.52
C THR A 3 17.70 39.12 57.71
N SER A 4 18.29 38.04 57.20
CA SER A 4 17.54 36.77 57.12
C SER A 4 18.46 35.58 57.31
N LYS A 5 17.94 34.64 58.12
CA LYS A 5 18.64 33.59 58.85
C LYS A 5 18.82 32.34 57.99
N ILE A 6 19.99 31.71 58.05
CA ILE A 6 20.23 30.34 57.59
C ILE A 6 20.06 29.42 58.80
N LYS A 7 19.15 28.44 58.71
CA LYS A 7 19.02 27.36 59.70
C LYS A 7 19.88 26.17 59.27
N PHE A 8 20.86 25.84 60.10
CA PHE A 8 21.45 24.50 60.18
C PHE A 8 20.50 23.59 60.98
N LEU A 9 20.33 22.34 60.56
CA LEU A 9 20.37 21.21 61.50
C LEU A 9 20.79 19.92 60.78
N LEU A 10 21.62 19.19 61.51
CA LEU A 10 22.40 18.01 61.15
C LEU A 10 21.63 16.70 61.44
N LEU A 11 21.98 15.69 60.63
CA LEU A 11 22.20 14.26 60.92
C LEU A 11 21.26 13.50 61.88
N SER A 12 20.80 12.33 61.43
CA SER A 12 20.96 11.05 62.15
C SER A 12 20.64 9.85 61.24
N ALA A 13 21.29 8.73 61.56
CA ALA A 13 21.60 7.61 60.69
C ALA A 13 20.69 6.38 60.82
N ALA A 14 20.70 5.58 59.74
CA ALA A 14 20.62 4.12 59.63
C ALA A 14 19.53 3.30 60.35
N LEU A 15 18.80 2.49 59.58
CA LEU A 15 18.69 1.04 59.82
C LEU A 15 18.21 0.31 58.54
N ALA A 16 18.91 -0.76 58.18
CA ALA A 16 18.56 -1.67 57.10
C ALA A 16 17.67 -2.81 57.59
N LEU A 17 16.71 -3.28 56.76
CA LEU A 17 16.11 -4.61 56.86
C LEU A 17 15.46 -5.05 55.52
N ALA A 18 16.05 -6.12 54.98
CA ALA A 18 15.49 -7.25 54.23
C ALA A 18 14.27 -7.12 53.27
N ALA A 19 14.54 -7.49 52.02
CA ALA A 19 13.85 -8.50 51.19
C ALA A 19 12.32 -8.47 51.01
N CYS A 20 11.89 -8.15 49.78
CA CYS A 20 11.25 -9.08 48.85
C CYS A 20 11.08 -8.39 47.50
N GLY A 21 12.06 -8.58 46.61
CA GLY A 21 12.00 -8.10 45.23
C GLY A 21 10.97 -8.89 44.43
N GLY A 22 9.72 -8.44 44.44
CA GLY A 22 8.72 -8.85 43.47
C GLY A 22 9.03 -8.24 42.12
N ASN A 23 9.97 -8.82 41.39
CA ASN A 23 10.19 -8.49 39.99
C ASN A 23 8.98 -9.01 39.21
N LYS A 24 7.93 -8.18 39.07
CA LYS A 24 6.92 -8.43 38.05
C LYS A 24 7.64 -8.27 36.72
N ALA A 25 8.05 -9.41 36.15
CA ALA A 25 8.35 -9.49 34.74
C ALA A 25 7.14 -8.88 34.02
N VAL A 26 7.32 -7.67 33.49
CA VAL A 26 6.38 -7.07 32.57
C VAL A 26 6.44 -7.99 31.35
N HIS A 27 5.46 -8.89 31.25
CA HIS A 27 5.17 -9.58 30.01
C HIS A 27 4.86 -8.50 28.98
N GLY A 28 5.88 -8.12 28.20
CA GLY A 28 5.67 -7.46 26.93
C GLY A 28 4.71 -8.30 26.11
N PRO A 29 3.87 -7.69 25.26
CA PRO A 29 2.84 -8.41 24.53
C PRO A 29 3.51 -9.56 23.77
N GLU A 30 3.09 -10.78 24.08
CA GLU A 30 3.49 -11.98 23.37
C GLU A 30 3.30 -11.71 21.88
N HIS A 31 4.39 -11.87 21.11
CA HIS A 31 4.29 -11.99 19.68
C HIS A 31 3.42 -13.21 19.39
N LYS A 32 2.11 -12.98 19.21
CA LYS A 32 1.24 -13.97 18.57
C LYS A 32 1.95 -14.34 17.28
N SER A 33 2.43 -15.58 17.23
CA SER A 33 2.88 -16.22 15.99
C SER A 33 1.80 -15.97 14.96
N GLN A 34 2.01 -15.00 14.08
CA GLN A 34 1.13 -14.76 12.95
C GLN A 34 1.21 -16.03 12.12
N ALA A 35 0.17 -16.85 12.19
CA ALA A 35 -0.01 -17.93 11.23
C ALA A 35 0.21 -17.31 9.85
N LEU A 36 1.12 -17.88 9.06
CA LEU A 36 1.41 -17.39 7.72
C LEU A 36 0.07 -17.27 6.99
N ALA A 37 -0.23 -16.07 6.49
CA ALA A 37 -1.46 -15.85 5.73
C ALA A 37 -1.55 -16.90 4.62
N LYS A 38 -2.72 -17.53 4.48
CA LYS A 38 -2.96 -18.55 3.46
C LYS A 38 -2.66 -17.94 2.08
N ILE A 39 -1.74 -18.56 1.34
CA ILE A 39 -1.40 -18.18 -0.04
C ILE A 39 -2.38 -18.87 -0.99
N TYR A 40 -2.97 -18.13 -1.91
CA TYR A 40 -3.97 -18.67 -2.85
C TYR A 40 -3.44 -18.94 -4.26
N TYR A 41 -2.59 -18.06 -4.77
CA TYR A 41 -2.12 -18.07 -6.15
C TYR A 41 -0.61 -17.87 -6.28
N VAL A 42 -0.06 -16.82 -5.66
CA VAL A 42 1.35 -16.41 -5.86
C VAL A 42 2.07 -16.34 -4.53
N ASN A 43 3.18 -17.06 -4.40
CA ASN A 43 4.03 -17.00 -3.22
C ASN A 43 4.70 -15.61 -3.11
N PRO A 44 4.57 -14.91 -1.98
CA PRO A 44 5.15 -13.57 -1.82
C PRO A 44 6.67 -13.56 -1.58
N GLU A 45 7.27 -14.67 -1.15
CA GLU A 45 8.69 -14.68 -0.72
C GLU A 45 9.69 -14.25 -1.80
N PRO A 46 9.58 -14.67 -3.08
CA PRO A 46 10.49 -14.21 -4.13
C PRO A 46 10.57 -12.68 -4.24
N PHE A 47 9.47 -11.95 -3.98
CA PHE A 47 9.43 -10.49 -4.06
C PHE A 47 10.23 -9.78 -2.96
N ARG A 48 10.58 -10.47 -1.88
CA ARG A 48 11.52 -9.93 -0.88
C ARG A 48 12.90 -9.69 -1.51
N SER A 49 13.36 -10.62 -2.34
CA SER A 49 14.70 -10.62 -2.94
C SER A 49 14.71 -10.22 -4.42
N LEU A 50 13.55 -10.20 -5.09
CA LEU A 50 13.43 -9.86 -6.50
C LEU A 50 14.19 -8.56 -6.79
N ARG A 51 15.04 -8.59 -7.83
CA ARG A 51 15.79 -7.41 -8.27
C ARG A 51 14.83 -6.47 -8.97
N PHE A 52 14.31 -5.53 -8.18
CA PHE A 52 13.54 -4.39 -8.64
C PHE A 52 14.43 -3.15 -8.60
N ALA A 53 14.20 -2.18 -9.48
CA ALA A 53 14.91 -0.91 -9.40
C ALA A 53 14.69 -0.29 -7.99
N PRO A 54 15.70 0.31 -7.35
CA PRO A 54 15.45 1.08 -6.14
C PRO A 54 14.65 2.35 -6.47
N PRO A 55 13.99 2.98 -5.48
CA PRO A 55 13.48 4.34 -5.67
C PRO A 55 14.64 5.31 -5.96
N PRO A 56 14.36 6.49 -6.54
CA PRO A 56 15.36 7.53 -6.72
C PRO A 56 16.16 7.81 -5.44
N ALA A 57 17.48 7.88 -5.58
CA ALA A 57 18.39 8.05 -4.46
C ALA A 57 18.20 9.43 -3.79
N PRO A 58 18.37 9.56 -2.47
CA PRO A 58 18.35 10.87 -1.80
C PRO A 58 19.34 11.86 -2.43
N GLY A 59 18.88 13.09 -2.71
CA GLY A 59 19.68 14.16 -3.33
C GLY A 59 19.83 14.07 -4.86
N SER A 60 19.39 12.98 -5.49
CA SER A 60 19.52 12.77 -6.94
C SER A 60 18.63 13.70 -7.77
N LEU A 61 18.97 13.88 -9.05
CA LEU A 61 18.14 14.62 -10.01
C LEU A 61 16.78 13.91 -10.22
N GLU A 62 16.77 12.59 -10.16
CA GLU A 62 15.55 11.79 -10.27
C GLU A 62 14.62 12.02 -9.09
N GLN A 63 15.15 12.17 -7.86
CA GLN A 63 14.33 12.52 -6.69
C GLN A 63 13.73 13.93 -6.83
N GLN A 64 14.52 14.88 -7.33
CA GLN A 64 14.05 16.25 -7.59
C GLN A 64 12.93 16.25 -8.64
N ALA A 65 13.12 15.54 -9.76
CA ALA A 65 12.11 15.39 -10.80
C ALA A 65 10.81 14.73 -10.27
N ASP A 66 10.93 13.72 -9.40
CA ASP A 66 9.79 13.08 -8.74
C ASP A 66 8.98 14.07 -7.90
N LEU A 67 9.65 14.89 -7.08
CA LEU A 67 8.99 15.93 -6.29
C LEU A 67 8.37 17.00 -7.17
N SER A 68 9.08 17.48 -8.20
CA SER A 68 8.55 18.43 -9.17
C SER A 68 7.29 17.90 -9.86
N GLY A 69 7.23 16.60 -10.18
CA GLY A 69 6.03 15.97 -10.74
C GLY A 69 4.83 16.02 -9.79
N VAL A 70 5.04 15.77 -8.50
CA VAL A 70 3.97 15.90 -7.48
C VAL A 70 3.50 17.35 -7.36
N LEU A 71 4.43 18.30 -7.24
CA LEU A 71 4.10 19.73 -7.10
C LEU A 71 3.44 20.31 -8.35
N ALA A 72 3.86 19.88 -9.54
CA ALA A 72 3.23 20.28 -10.80
C ALA A 72 1.76 19.87 -10.87
N TRP A 73 1.42 18.65 -10.42
CA TRP A 73 0.01 18.24 -10.29
C TRP A 73 -0.70 19.00 -9.19
N GLN A 74 -0.09 19.16 -8.03
CA GLN A 74 -0.66 19.93 -6.92
C GLN A 74 -1.05 21.36 -7.32
N ASN A 75 -0.23 22.02 -8.14
CA ASN A 75 -0.44 23.42 -8.53
C ASN A 75 -1.51 23.60 -9.61
N LYS A 76 -1.86 22.54 -10.35
CA LYS A 76 -2.85 22.62 -11.45
C LYS A 76 -4.12 21.80 -11.21
N ARG A 77 -4.13 20.87 -10.26
CA ARG A 77 -5.29 20.02 -9.97
C ARG A 77 -6.47 20.86 -9.50
N THR A 78 -7.66 20.47 -9.93
CA THR A 78 -8.93 21.06 -9.52
C THR A 78 -9.54 20.31 -8.35
N GLU A 79 -10.61 20.86 -7.75
CA GLU A 79 -11.43 20.11 -6.78
C GLU A 79 -12.03 18.83 -7.41
N GLY A 80 -12.39 18.89 -8.69
CA GLY A 80 -12.89 17.74 -9.45
C GLY A 80 -11.86 16.62 -9.56
N ASP A 81 -10.58 16.97 -9.79
CA ASP A 81 -9.48 16.01 -9.80
C ASP A 81 -9.29 15.35 -8.44
N CYS A 82 -9.33 16.14 -7.36
CA CYS A 82 -9.24 15.61 -6.00
C CYS A 82 -10.44 14.74 -5.61
N ALA A 83 -11.65 15.10 -6.05
CA ALA A 83 -12.84 14.28 -5.86
C ALA A 83 -12.74 12.96 -6.61
N LYS A 84 -12.21 12.96 -7.85
CA LYS A 84 -11.94 11.74 -8.63
C LYS A 84 -10.90 10.86 -7.95
N ALA A 85 -9.76 11.43 -7.56
CA ALA A 85 -8.70 10.72 -6.86
C ALA A 85 -9.14 10.15 -5.50
N LYS A 86 -10.13 10.79 -4.85
CA LYS A 86 -10.76 10.28 -3.63
C LYS A 86 -11.65 9.07 -3.91
N ARG A 87 -12.40 9.05 -5.02
CA ARG A 87 -13.25 7.89 -5.41
C ARG A 87 -12.42 6.67 -5.77
N THR A 88 -11.22 6.86 -6.32
CA THR A 88 -10.29 5.77 -6.67
C THR A 88 -9.32 5.43 -5.52
N ALA A 89 -9.62 5.89 -4.29
CA ALA A 89 -8.73 5.69 -3.15
C ALA A 89 -8.94 4.37 -2.40
N ASP A 90 -10.07 3.70 -2.59
CA ASP A 90 -10.32 2.36 -2.06
C ASP A 90 -9.82 1.32 -3.08
N GLU A 91 -9.12 0.30 -2.61
CA GLU A 91 -8.35 -0.65 -3.44
C GLU A 91 -9.08 -2.00 -3.68
N ASP A 92 -10.40 -2.01 -3.52
CA ASP A 92 -11.25 -3.17 -3.82
C ASP A 92 -11.75 -3.17 -5.27
N TYR A 93 -12.30 -4.33 -5.67
CA TYR A 93 -12.78 -4.54 -7.03
C TYR A 93 -13.91 -3.59 -7.42
N ASP A 94 -14.90 -3.41 -6.54
CA ASP A 94 -16.10 -2.63 -6.83
C ASP A 94 -15.75 -1.13 -6.99
N ALA A 95 -14.84 -0.61 -6.15
CA ALA A 95 -14.34 0.76 -6.22
C ALA A 95 -13.61 1.06 -7.54
N PHE A 96 -12.83 0.10 -8.04
CA PHE A 96 -12.11 0.26 -9.31
C PHE A 96 -13.00 0.01 -10.53
N TRP A 97 -13.91 -0.95 -10.44
CA TRP A 97 -14.52 -1.57 -11.62
C TRP A 97 -16.04 -1.63 -11.62
N GLY A 98 -16.78 -1.30 -10.57
CA GLY A 98 -18.25 -1.50 -10.52
C GLY A 98 -18.98 -1.00 -11.78
N GLY A 99 -18.78 0.26 -12.16
CA GLY A 99 -19.39 0.82 -13.38
C GLY A 99 -18.80 0.34 -14.73
N LYS A 100 -17.75 -0.48 -14.70
CA LYS A 100 -17.06 -1.05 -15.87
C LYS A 100 -16.95 -2.58 -15.79
N SER A 101 -17.60 -3.20 -14.81
CA SER A 101 -17.52 -4.63 -14.56
C SER A 101 -18.12 -5.38 -15.76
N PRO A 102 -17.49 -6.44 -16.26
CA PRO A 102 -18.11 -7.30 -17.26
C PRO A 102 -19.04 -8.36 -16.64
N PHE A 103 -19.33 -8.27 -15.34
CA PHE A 103 -20.19 -9.19 -14.60
C PHE A 103 -21.57 -8.57 -14.35
N PRO A 104 -22.62 -9.39 -14.13
CA PRO A 104 -23.94 -8.89 -13.78
C PRO A 104 -23.94 -8.12 -12.45
N GLU A 105 -24.94 -7.27 -12.28
CA GLU A 105 -25.23 -6.56 -11.03
C GLU A 105 -26.47 -7.19 -10.36
N PRO A 106 -26.37 -7.68 -9.09
CA PRO A 106 -25.19 -7.64 -8.22
C PRO A 106 -24.10 -8.66 -8.64
N PRO A 107 -22.81 -8.40 -8.33
CA PRO A 107 -21.71 -9.26 -8.75
C PRO A 107 -21.79 -10.66 -8.12
N PRO A 108 -21.44 -11.73 -8.89
CA PRO A 108 -21.40 -13.10 -8.39
C PRO A 108 -20.53 -13.25 -7.14
N ALA A 109 -20.90 -14.16 -6.24
CA ALA A 109 -20.15 -14.39 -5.00
C ALA A 109 -18.72 -14.88 -5.30
N GLU A 110 -18.58 -15.72 -6.33
CA GLU A 110 -17.31 -16.27 -6.81
C GLU A 110 -16.35 -15.17 -7.28
N LEU A 111 -16.87 -14.10 -7.89
CA LEU A 111 -16.09 -12.93 -8.29
C LEU A 111 -15.52 -12.21 -7.07
N LYS A 112 -16.37 -11.96 -6.07
CA LYS A 112 -15.97 -11.30 -4.82
C LYS A 112 -14.92 -12.12 -4.09
N GLU A 113 -15.16 -13.43 -3.94
CA GLU A 113 -14.21 -14.35 -3.31
C GLU A 113 -12.87 -14.42 -4.05
N PHE A 114 -12.90 -14.43 -5.39
CA PHE A 114 -11.68 -14.40 -6.20
C PHE A 114 -10.84 -13.15 -5.94
N PHE A 115 -11.45 -11.96 -5.97
CA PHE A 115 -10.73 -10.69 -5.76
C PHE A 115 -10.29 -10.49 -4.32
N VAL A 116 -11.03 -10.99 -3.32
CA VAL A 116 -10.57 -11.01 -1.91
C VAL A 116 -9.31 -11.84 -1.75
N ARG A 117 -9.27 -13.04 -2.34
CA ARG A 117 -8.08 -13.91 -2.32
C ARG A 117 -6.90 -13.27 -3.03
N LEU A 118 -7.15 -12.67 -4.20
CA LEU A 118 -6.12 -12.03 -5.01
C LEU A 118 -5.53 -10.81 -4.28
N ALA A 119 -6.39 -9.99 -3.67
CA ALA A 119 -5.97 -8.86 -2.83
C ALA A 119 -5.03 -9.32 -1.71
N GLY A 120 -5.37 -10.39 -1.00
CA GLY A 120 -4.54 -10.92 0.08
C GLY A 120 -3.11 -11.31 -0.35
N ASP A 121 -2.96 -12.01 -1.47
CA ASP A 121 -1.65 -12.38 -2.01
C ASP A 121 -0.87 -11.14 -2.53
N LEU A 122 -1.57 -10.18 -3.14
CA LEU A 122 -0.99 -8.91 -3.58
C LEU A 122 -0.47 -8.08 -2.40
N GLU A 123 -1.25 -7.95 -1.33
CA GLU A 123 -0.85 -7.26 -0.09
C GLU A 123 0.40 -7.92 0.50
N ALA A 124 0.41 -9.25 0.61
CA ALA A 124 1.54 -9.99 1.14
C ALA A 124 2.82 -9.74 0.33
N SER A 125 2.71 -9.72 -1.00
CA SER A 125 3.83 -9.47 -1.92
C SER A 125 4.30 -8.01 -1.86
N LEU A 126 3.36 -7.06 -1.82
CA LEU A 126 3.62 -5.64 -1.71
C LEU A 126 4.32 -5.27 -0.39
N GLU A 127 3.90 -5.87 0.72
CA GLU A 127 4.52 -5.63 2.03
C GLU A 127 6.00 -6.05 2.06
N LYS A 128 6.39 -7.13 1.37
CA LYS A 128 7.81 -7.52 1.24
C LYS A 128 8.62 -6.44 0.53
N MET A 129 8.07 -5.89 -0.56
CA MET A 129 8.69 -4.84 -1.35
C MET A 129 8.78 -3.51 -0.60
N LYS A 130 7.68 -3.09 0.06
CA LYS A 130 7.64 -1.84 0.84
C LYS A 130 8.59 -1.85 2.01
N LYS A 131 8.71 -2.97 2.72
CA LYS A 131 9.65 -3.12 3.84
C LYS A 131 11.11 -3.10 3.40
N ARG A 132 11.41 -3.47 2.14
CA ARG A 132 12.76 -3.41 1.60
C ARG A 132 13.23 -1.97 1.35
N TYR A 133 12.38 -1.12 0.81
CA TYR A 133 12.77 0.22 0.37
C TYR A 133 12.37 1.34 1.30
N GLN A 134 11.29 1.17 2.08
CA GLN A 134 10.84 2.08 3.13
C GLN A 134 10.75 3.56 2.72
N ARG A 135 10.49 3.85 1.44
CA ARG A 135 10.46 5.22 0.92
C ARG A 135 9.34 6.01 1.62
N PRO A 136 9.63 7.17 2.25
CA PRO A 136 8.59 8.03 2.81
C PRO A 136 7.74 8.63 1.68
N ARG A 137 6.46 8.90 1.95
CA ARG A 137 5.54 9.54 0.99
C ARG A 137 5.90 11.02 0.77
N PRO A 138 5.45 11.66 -0.32
CA PRO A 138 5.73 13.08 -0.58
C PRO A 138 5.45 13.98 0.62
N PHE A 139 4.23 13.90 1.17
CA PHE A 139 3.80 14.71 2.32
C PHE A 139 4.46 14.38 3.66
N MET A 140 5.20 13.26 3.73
CA MET A 140 5.98 12.89 4.92
C MET A 140 7.41 13.42 4.84
N ALA A 141 7.94 13.57 3.63
CA ALA A 141 9.32 14.00 3.39
C ALA A 141 9.44 15.51 3.11
N TYR A 142 8.39 16.13 2.56
CA TYR A 142 8.40 17.51 2.06
C TYR A 142 7.19 18.27 2.56
N ALA A 143 7.42 19.42 3.21
CA ALA A 143 6.36 20.23 3.83
C ALA A 143 5.46 20.92 2.78
N GLU A 144 5.99 21.18 1.60
CA GLU A 144 5.28 21.76 0.46
C GLU A 144 4.33 20.77 -0.24
N ALA A 145 4.52 19.45 -0.05
CA ALA A 145 3.67 18.43 -0.63
C ALA A 145 2.41 18.22 0.24
N GLN A 146 1.28 18.73 -0.23
CA GLN A 146 0.00 18.73 0.47
C GLN A 146 -0.99 17.80 -0.23
N PRO A 147 -1.33 16.63 0.32
CA PRO A 147 -2.24 15.70 -0.33
C PRO A 147 -3.69 16.18 -0.21
N CYS A 148 -4.48 15.98 -1.27
CA CYS A 148 -5.92 16.31 -1.26
C CYS A 148 -6.83 15.08 -1.04
N ILE A 149 -6.23 13.93 -0.76
CA ILE A 149 -6.91 12.70 -0.37
C ILE A 149 -6.38 12.19 0.99
N LYS A 150 -7.03 11.17 1.55
CA LYS A 150 -6.64 10.59 2.84
C LYS A 150 -5.17 10.16 2.84
N LYS A 151 -4.41 10.64 3.83
CA LYS A 151 -2.99 10.32 4.03
C LYS A 151 -2.82 8.84 4.42
N PRO A 152 -2.19 8.00 3.58
CA PRO A 152 -1.91 6.61 3.96
C PRO A 152 -0.74 6.54 4.95
N LYS A 153 -0.73 5.54 5.83
CA LYS A 153 0.30 5.36 6.89
C LYS A 153 1.47 4.46 6.49
N SER A 154 1.38 3.75 5.35
CA SER A 154 2.41 2.83 4.85
C SER A 154 3.46 3.53 3.98
N PHE A 155 4.55 2.84 3.65
CA PHE A 155 5.58 3.34 2.73
C PHE A 155 5.07 3.58 1.30
N SER A 156 5.79 4.44 0.57
CA SER A 156 5.42 4.94 -0.76
C SER A 156 5.83 4.02 -1.91
N TYR A 157 6.94 3.28 -1.77
CA TYR A 157 7.53 2.55 -2.89
C TYR A 157 7.43 1.03 -2.72
N PRO A 158 6.96 0.29 -3.75
CA PRO A 158 6.23 0.78 -4.92
C PRO A 158 4.79 1.19 -4.56
N SER A 159 4.06 1.80 -5.52
CA SER A 159 2.65 2.14 -5.32
C SER A 159 1.76 0.89 -5.31
N GLY A 160 1.03 0.71 -4.19
CA GLY A 160 0.08 -0.40 -3.99
C GLY A 160 -1.17 -0.26 -4.85
N HIS A 161 -1.85 0.90 -4.79
CA HIS A 161 -3.01 1.20 -5.64
C HIS A 161 -2.72 0.95 -7.13
N THR A 162 -1.55 1.35 -7.62
CA THR A 162 -1.14 1.08 -9.00
C THR A 162 -0.93 -0.41 -9.26
N LEU A 163 -0.27 -1.15 -8.36
CA LEU A 163 -0.12 -2.60 -8.47
C LEU A 163 -1.50 -3.28 -8.59
N PHE A 164 -2.44 -2.95 -7.70
CA PHE A 164 -3.77 -3.55 -7.67
C PHE A 164 -4.55 -3.22 -8.94
N ALA A 165 -4.61 -1.94 -9.32
CA ALA A 165 -5.30 -1.52 -10.52
C ALA A 165 -4.72 -2.20 -11.78
N ARG A 166 -3.39 -2.32 -11.87
CA ARG A 166 -2.70 -2.96 -12.99
C ARG A 166 -3.01 -4.46 -13.07
N VAL A 167 -2.93 -5.18 -11.94
CA VAL A 167 -3.20 -6.63 -11.90
C VAL A 167 -4.68 -6.91 -12.15
N TYR A 168 -5.59 -6.15 -11.56
CA TYR A 168 -7.02 -6.33 -11.78
C TYR A 168 -7.40 -6.07 -13.24
N ALA A 169 -6.83 -5.03 -13.86
CA ALA A 169 -7.04 -4.77 -15.29
C ALA A 169 -6.53 -5.92 -16.18
N ALA A 170 -5.38 -6.50 -15.84
CA ALA A 170 -4.84 -7.65 -16.57
C ALA A 170 -5.72 -8.91 -16.41
N VAL A 171 -6.23 -9.16 -15.20
CA VAL A 171 -7.20 -10.24 -14.95
C VAL A 171 -8.50 -10.03 -15.74
N LEU A 172 -9.03 -8.82 -15.76
CA LEU A 172 -10.22 -8.50 -16.54
C LEU A 172 -9.97 -8.63 -18.04
N ALA A 173 -8.76 -8.30 -18.51
CA ALA A 173 -8.36 -8.50 -19.90
C ALA A 173 -8.22 -9.99 -20.27
N ASP A 174 -7.89 -10.87 -19.33
CA ASP A 174 -7.94 -12.32 -19.58
C ASP A 174 -9.36 -12.81 -19.76
N LEU A 175 -10.29 -12.30 -18.95
CA LEU A 175 -11.71 -12.65 -18.99
C LEU A 175 -12.39 -12.12 -20.26
N VAL A 176 -12.09 -10.86 -20.63
CA VAL A 176 -12.74 -10.12 -21.71
C VAL A 176 -11.69 -9.40 -22.58
N PRO A 177 -10.97 -10.12 -23.46
CA PRO A 177 -9.82 -9.60 -24.21
C PRO A 177 -10.12 -8.38 -25.09
N GLU A 178 -11.33 -8.28 -25.63
CA GLU A 178 -11.81 -7.17 -26.45
C GLU A 178 -11.89 -5.85 -25.68
N ARG A 179 -11.99 -5.90 -24.34
CA ARG A 179 -12.01 -4.71 -23.46
C ARG A 179 -10.65 -4.40 -22.82
N LYS A 180 -9.58 -5.10 -23.22
CA LYS A 180 -8.22 -4.93 -22.65
C LYS A 180 -7.74 -3.47 -22.62
N ALA A 181 -7.99 -2.72 -23.70
CA ALA A 181 -7.59 -1.31 -23.80
C ALA A 181 -8.34 -0.45 -22.78
N GLU A 182 -9.63 -0.71 -22.57
CA GLU A 182 -10.47 -0.01 -21.59
C GLU A 182 -9.96 -0.25 -20.17
N PHE A 183 -9.71 -1.50 -19.80
CA PHE A 183 -9.20 -1.85 -18.47
C PHE A 183 -7.82 -1.25 -18.22
N SER A 184 -6.93 -1.31 -19.22
CA SER A 184 -5.59 -0.72 -19.12
C SER A 184 -5.65 0.79 -18.92
N ALA A 185 -6.50 1.49 -19.68
CA ALA A 185 -6.69 2.93 -19.55
C ALA A 185 -7.23 3.31 -18.16
N LYS A 186 -8.19 2.55 -17.62
CA LYS A 186 -8.70 2.80 -16.27
C LYS A 186 -7.65 2.57 -15.19
N ALA A 187 -6.81 1.54 -15.32
CA ALA A 187 -5.71 1.31 -14.38
C ALA A 187 -4.68 2.44 -14.41
N ASP A 188 -4.40 2.99 -15.59
CA ASP A 188 -3.51 4.15 -15.76
C ASP A 188 -4.11 5.43 -15.16
N GLU A 189 -5.42 5.63 -15.29
CA GLU A 189 -6.16 6.72 -14.63
C GLU A 189 -6.05 6.62 -13.09
N ILE A 190 -6.38 5.45 -12.51
CA ILE A 190 -6.27 5.20 -11.06
C ILE A 190 -4.83 5.42 -10.57
N SER A 191 -3.85 5.03 -11.37
CA SER A 191 -2.44 5.21 -11.05
C SER A 191 -2.04 6.68 -11.02
N LEU A 192 -2.48 7.46 -12.02
CA LEU A 192 -2.23 8.90 -12.08
C LEU A 192 -2.91 9.65 -10.93
N ASP A 193 -4.11 9.23 -10.54
CA ASP A 193 -4.85 9.80 -9.41
C ASP A 193 -4.04 9.78 -8.10
N ARG A 194 -3.10 8.85 -7.94
CA ARG A 194 -2.22 8.77 -6.77
C ARG A 194 -1.19 9.90 -6.71
N VAL A 195 -0.72 10.36 -7.87
CA VAL A 195 0.16 11.53 -8.00
C VAL A 195 -0.64 12.81 -7.84
N ILE A 196 -1.80 12.90 -8.51
CA ILE A 196 -2.76 14.02 -8.38
C ILE A 196 -3.15 14.22 -6.91
N GLY A 197 -3.47 13.13 -6.21
CA GLY A 197 -3.81 13.12 -4.80
C GLY A 197 -2.65 13.48 -3.87
N GLY A 198 -1.41 13.50 -4.36
CA GLY A 198 -0.21 13.87 -3.61
C GLY A 198 0.31 12.80 -2.65
N VAL A 199 -0.05 11.52 -2.86
CA VAL A 199 0.30 10.43 -1.92
C VAL A 199 1.37 9.48 -2.45
N HIS A 200 1.72 9.57 -3.73
CA HIS A 200 2.78 8.81 -4.39
C HIS A 200 3.58 9.71 -5.35
N TYR A 201 4.85 9.38 -5.54
CA TYR A 201 5.69 9.99 -6.58
C TYR A 201 5.46 9.32 -7.94
N PRO A 202 5.78 9.98 -9.07
CA PRO A 202 5.77 9.35 -10.39
C PRO A 202 6.58 8.04 -10.46
N ALA A 203 7.77 7.97 -9.86
CA ALA A 203 8.55 6.74 -9.84
C ALA A 203 7.90 5.61 -9.02
N ASP A 204 7.12 5.93 -7.97
CA ASP A 204 6.37 4.89 -7.23
C ASP A 204 5.30 4.25 -8.10
N VAL A 205 4.64 5.07 -8.94
CA VAL A 205 3.62 4.63 -9.89
C VAL A 205 4.25 3.79 -10.99
N ALA A 206 5.34 4.26 -11.60
CA ALA A 206 6.07 3.48 -12.61
C ALA A 206 6.52 2.12 -12.06
N ALA A 207 7.04 2.10 -10.83
CA ALA A 207 7.39 0.89 -10.11
C ALA A 207 6.18 -0.01 -9.80
N GLY A 208 5.04 0.57 -9.40
CA GLY A 208 3.81 -0.18 -9.20
C GLY A 208 3.35 -0.90 -10.47
N LYS A 209 3.46 -0.26 -11.64
CA LYS A 209 3.08 -0.85 -12.93
C LYS A 209 3.99 -2.03 -13.29
N ALA A 210 5.30 -1.82 -13.24
CA ALA A 210 6.28 -2.86 -13.53
C ALA A 210 6.16 -4.04 -12.55
N PHE A 211 5.87 -3.77 -11.27
CA PHE A 211 5.62 -4.84 -10.31
C PHE A 211 4.31 -5.58 -10.64
N GLY A 212 3.24 -4.89 -11.02
CA GLY A 212 2.01 -5.52 -11.45
C GLY A 212 2.17 -6.44 -12.66
N ASP A 213 2.96 -6.02 -13.66
CA ASP A 213 3.27 -6.83 -14.84
C ASP A 213 4.03 -8.11 -14.45
N ILE A 214 5.03 -8.01 -13.58
CA ILE A 214 5.78 -9.18 -13.08
C ILE A 214 4.88 -10.10 -12.25
N TYR A 215 4.08 -9.53 -11.34
CA TYR A 215 3.17 -10.30 -10.49
C TYR A 215 2.15 -11.05 -11.35
N PHE A 216 1.57 -10.38 -12.35
CA PHE A 216 0.62 -11.01 -13.25
C PHE A 216 1.27 -12.16 -14.04
N ALA A 217 2.52 -12.03 -14.46
CA ALA A 217 3.25 -13.14 -15.10
C ALA A 217 3.44 -14.35 -14.16
N GLU A 218 3.63 -14.14 -12.85
CA GLU A 218 3.63 -15.24 -11.87
C GLU A 218 2.21 -15.80 -11.63
N LEU A 219 1.20 -14.94 -11.59
CA LEU A 219 -0.20 -15.32 -11.43
C LEU A 219 -0.65 -16.28 -12.54
N GLN A 220 -0.27 -16.02 -13.79
CA GLN A 220 -0.55 -16.88 -14.95
C GLN A 220 -0.03 -18.32 -14.79
N LYS A 221 1.03 -18.52 -14.00
CA LYS A 221 1.62 -19.86 -13.77
C LYS A 221 0.79 -20.69 -12.79
N SER A 222 -0.02 -20.05 -11.95
CA SER A 222 -0.83 -20.70 -10.92
C SER A 222 -1.99 -21.50 -11.53
N GLU A 223 -2.05 -22.80 -11.22
CA GLU A 223 -3.17 -23.66 -11.63
C GLU A 223 -4.49 -23.23 -10.97
N ALA A 224 -4.44 -22.81 -9.71
CA ALA A 224 -5.61 -22.30 -8.99
C ALA A 224 -6.18 -21.05 -9.67
N TYR A 225 -5.31 -20.13 -10.10
CA TYR A 225 -5.73 -18.95 -10.85
C TYR A 225 -6.40 -19.34 -12.17
N ARG A 226 -5.77 -20.21 -12.98
CA ARG A 226 -6.35 -20.64 -14.26
C ARG A 226 -7.73 -21.30 -14.08
N LYS A 227 -7.89 -22.14 -13.05
CA LYS A 227 -9.18 -22.77 -12.71
C LYS A 227 -10.25 -21.73 -12.35
N ASP A 228 -9.88 -20.70 -11.60
CA ASP A 228 -10.83 -19.65 -11.23
C ASP A 228 -11.18 -18.73 -12.41
N ILE A 229 -10.23 -18.42 -13.30
CA ILE A 229 -10.53 -17.69 -14.55
C ILE A 229 -11.53 -18.45 -15.40
N GLU A 230 -11.37 -19.76 -15.60
CA GLU A 230 -12.33 -20.57 -16.37
C GLU A 230 -13.73 -20.57 -15.73
N LYS A 231 -13.83 -20.64 -14.40
CA LYS A 231 -15.12 -20.50 -13.70
C LYS A 231 -15.72 -19.12 -13.91
N LEU A 232 -14.92 -18.06 -13.76
CA LEU A 232 -15.38 -16.68 -13.89
C LEU A 232 -15.82 -16.35 -15.33
N ARG A 233 -15.21 -16.93 -16.36
CA ARG A 233 -15.67 -16.78 -17.75
C ARG A 233 -17.13 -17.20 -17.92
N ALA A 234 -17.56 -18.26 -17.22
CA ALA A 234 -18.95 -18.74 -17.29
C ALA A 234 -19.96 -17.81 -16.60
N LEU A 235 -19.50 -16.81 -15.85
CA LEU A 235 -20.31 -15.88 -15.06
C LEU A 235 -20.36 -14.47 -15.65
N LEU A 236 -19.72 -14.23 -16.80
CA LEU A 236 -19.76 -12.95 -17.49
C LEU A 236 -21.21 -12.58 -17.88
N ALA A 237 -21.50 -11.29 -17.86
CA ALA A 237 -22.75 -10.78 -18.42
C ALA A 237 -22.82 -11.14 -19.92
N LYS A 238 -24.02 -11.54 -20.37
CA LYS A 238 -24.30 -11.84 -21.77
C LYS A 238 -24.63 -10.59 -22.56
#